data_AF-Q16VH4-F1
#
_entry.id   AF-Q16VH4-F1
#
_cell.length_a   1.000
_cell.length_b   1.000
_cell.length_c   1.000
_cell.angle_alpha   90.00
_cell.angle_beta   90.00
_cell.angle_gamma   90.00
#
_symmetry.space_group_name_H-M   'P 1'
#
loop_
_entity.id
_entity.type
_entity.pdbx_description
1 polymer ?
#
loop_
_entity_poly.entity_id
_entity_poly.type
_entity_poly.pdbx_seq_one_letter_code
_entity_poly.pdbx_strand_id
1 'polypeptide(L)'
;MSDPLSNPAVGKLNVTYGIKANGISNYWIVDTDYEKYAVVYSCTPIEDSESVIEGYWLLSRTPALTDEPQIMDKLQYLQSNYFVPSHVRPTNQSESLCRKEPEIPPVPVVDVLPPLP
;
A
#
# COMPACT_ATOMS: atom_id res chain seq x y z
N MET A 1 -15.49 -12.31 18.18
CA MET A 1 -14.43 -11.50 17.55
C MET A 1 -13.95 -10.54 18.63
N SER A 2 -12.69 -10.62 19.07
CA SER A 2 -12.15 -9.78 20.14
C SER A 2 -12.01 -8.34 19.65
N ASP A 3 -12.44 -7.37 20.45
CA ASP A 3 -12.33 -5.95 20.15
C ASP A 3 -10.83 -5.55 20.07
N PRO A 4 -10.34 -5.07 18.91
CA PRO A 4 -8.94 -4.68 18.75
C PRO A 4 -8.53 -3.51 19.64
N LEU A 5 -9.46 -2.73 20.21
CA LEU A 5 -9.16 -1.68 21.19
C LEU A 5 -8.89 -2.27 22.59
N SER A 6 -9.43 -3.45 22.88
CA SER A 6 -9.27 -4.12 24.18
C SER A 6 -7.97 -4.95 24.29
N ASN A 7 -7.46 -5.43 23.15
CA ASN A 7 -6.17 -6.14 23.06
C ASN A 7 -5.59 -5.94 21.65
N PRO A 8 -4.86 -4.84 21.42
CA PRO A 8 -4.41 -4.48 20.08
C PRO A 8 -3.37 -5.47 19.56
N ALA A 9 -3.73 -6.19 18.50
CA ALA A 9 -2.76 -6.95 17.74
C ALA A 9 -1.80 -5.99 17.03
N VAL A 10 -0.51 -6.34 17.02
CA VAL A 10 0.50 -5.55 16.31
C VAL A 10 0.27 -5.69 14.80
N GLY A 11 -0.08 -4.59 14.13
CA GLY A 11 -0.38 -4.54 12.70
C GLY A 11 0.85 -4.62 11.81
N LYS A 12 1.65 -5.68 11.91
CA LYS A 12 2.83 -5.91 11.06
C LYS A 12 2.53 -7.00 10.05
N LEU A 13 2.56 -6.64 8.77
CA LEU A 13 2.26 -7.54 7.66
C LEU A 13 3.48 -7.65 6.75
N ASN A 14 3.67 -8.83 6.16
CA ASN A 14 4.62 -9.06 5.08
C ASN A 14 3.81 -9.23 3.78
N VAL A 15 4.01 -8.33 2.83
CA VAL A 15 3.25 -8.30 1.56
C VAL A 15 4.16 -8.61 0.38
N THR A 16 3.62 -9.29 -0.62
CA THR A 16 4.32 -9.60 -1.88
C THR A 16 3.55 -8.97 -3.04
N TYR A 17 4.26 -8.31 -3.95
CA TYR A 17 3.66 -7.56 -5.05
C TYR A 17 3.76 -8.32 -6.38
N GLY A 18 2.99 -9.40 -6.54
CA GLY A 18 2.85 -10.12 -7.82
C GLY A 18 4.14 -10.71 -8.42
N ILE A 19 3.99 -11.42 -9.55
CA ILE A 19 4.97 -12.37 -10.11
C ILE A 19 6.32 -11.73 -10.53
N LYS A 20 6.40 -10.39 -10.64
CA LYS A 20 7.61 -9.68 -11.07
C LYS A 20 8.34 -8.90 -9.97
N ALA A 21 7.75 -8.75 -8.79
CA ALA A 21 8.44 -8.12 -7.67
C ALA A 21 8.97 -9.22 -6.75
N ASN A 22 10.26 -9.57 -6.92
CA ASN A 22 10.96 -10.57 -6.11
C ASN A 22 11.19 -10.13 -4.63
N GLY A 23 10.34 -9.26 -4.07
CA GLY A 23 10.51 -8.69 -2.74
C GLY A 23 9.29 -8.91 -1.85
N ILE A 24 9.53 -9.45 -0.66
CA ILE A 24 8.63 -9.27 0.49
C ILE A 24 8.86 -7.85 1.00
N SER A 25 7.80 -7.05 1.10
CA SER A 25 7.84 -5.71 1.67
C SER A 25 7.13 -5.68 3.02
N ASN A 26 7.69 -4.92 3.95
CA ASN A 26 7.08 -4.69 5.26
C ASN A 26 5.93 -3.71 5.12
N TYR A 27 4.74 -4.09 5.58
CA TYR A 27 3.55 -3.25 5.55
C TYR A 27 3.05 -3.08 6.99
N TRP A 28 3.53 -2.05 7.67
CA TRP A 28 3.27 -1.83 9.09
C TRP A 28 2.24 -0.74 9.29
N ILE A 29 1.17 -1.07 10.00
CA ILE A 29 0.14 -0.11 10.41
C ILE A 29 0.69 0.68 11.60
N VAL A 30 0.99 1.94 11.37
CA VAL A 30 1.49 2.87 12.40
C VAL A 30 0.33 3.39 13.24
N ASP A 31 -0.80 3.66 12.59
CA ASP A 31 -1.99 4.22 13.23
C ASP A 31 -3.23 3.95 12.39
N THR A 32 -4.36 3.68 13.03
CA THR A 32 -5.65 3.47 12.37
C THR A 32 -6.78 3.56 13.39
N ASP A 33 -7.94 4.05 12.95
CA ASP A 33 -9.19 3.95 13.71
C ASP A 33 -10.06 2.78 13.24
N TYR A 34 -9.56 1.95 12.31
CA TYR A 34 -10.24 0.84 11.63
C TYR A 34 -11.45 1.22 10.76
N GLU A 35 -12.07 2.38 11.01
CA GLU A 35 -13.31 2.84 10.40
C GLU A 35 -13.12 3.83 9.26
N LYS A 36 -12.12 4.73 9.32
CA LYS A 36 -12.01 5.85 8.36
C LYS A 36 -10.65 5.94 7.74
N TYR A 37 -9.57 5.66 8.48
CA TYR A 37 -8.22 5.82 7.99
C TYR A 37 -7.25 4.75 8.48
N ALA A 38 -6.17 4.57 7.72
CA ALA A 38 -4.98 3.84 8.17
C ALA A 38 -3.73 4.53 7.64
N VAL A 39 -2.72 4.65 8.51
CA VAL A 39 -1.39 5.13 8.17
C VAL A 39 -0.45 3.94 8.14
N VAL A 40 0.19 3.74 6.99
CA VAL A 40 1.08 2.62 6.75
C VAL A 40 2.48 3.11 6.45
N TYR A 41 3.45 2.43 7.04
CA TYR A 41 4.86 2.61 6.77
C TYR A 41 5.48 1.31 6.23
N SER A 42 6.36 1.47 5.26
CA SER A 42 7.28 0.45 4.78
C SER A 42 8.69 1.02 4.81
N CYS A 43 9.62 0.22 5.30
CA CYS A 43 11.04 0.44 5.10
C CYS A 43 11.69 -0.90 4.83
N THR A 44 12.41 -0.98 3.72
CA THR A 44 13.09 -2.20 3.29
C THR A 44 14.50 -1.84 2.83
N PRO A 45 15.55 -2.45 3.40
CA PRO A 45 16.90 -2.23 2.93
C PRO A 45 17.07 -2.79 1.52
N ILE A 46 17.83 -2.09 0.69
CA ILE A 46 18.24 -2.60 -0.62
C ILE A 46 19.46 -3.48 -0.40
N GLU A 47 19.38 -4.75 -0.79
CA GLU A 47 20.52 -5.69 -0.72
C GLU A 47 21.76 -5.08 -1.38
N ASP A 48 22.93 -5.33 -0.77
CA ASP A 48 24.23 -4.84 -1.23
C ASP A 48 24.38 -3.31 -1.32
N SER A 49 23.59 -2.55 -0.55
CA SER A 49 23.76 -1.10 -0.40
C SER A 49 23.48 -0.61 1.02
N GLU A 50 23.96 0.59 1.37
CA GLU A 50 23.56 1.29 2.60
C GLU A 50 22.22 2.04 2.44
N SER A 51 21.52 1.84 1.33
CA SER A 51 20.28 2.56 1.00
C SER A 51 19.04 1.75 1.40
N VAL A 52 17.96 2.49 1.71
CA VAL A 52 16.66 1.93 2.05
C VAL A 52 15.59 2.47 1.11
N ILE A 53 14.57 1.65 0.83
CA ILE A 53 13.35 2.09 0.18
C ILE A 53 12.30 2.33 1.26
N GLU A 54 11.90 3.59 1.39
CA GLU A 54 10.82 4.00 2.27
C GLU A 54 9.53 4.25 1.49
N GLY A 55 8.41 3.80 2.07
CA GLY A 55 7.08 4.01 1.54
C GLY A 55 6.13 4.42 2.66
N TYR A 56 5.25 5.36 2.32
CA TYR A 56 4.23 5.88 3.21
C TYR A 56 2.89 5.87 2.50
N TRP A 57 1.84 5.41 3.19
CA TRP A 57 0.48 5.47 2.66
C TRP A 57 -0.47 5.99 3.73
N LEU A 58 -1.26 6.98 3.34
CA LEU A 58 -2.48 7.37 4.03
C LEU A 58 -3.65 6.77 3.26
N LEU A 59 -4.31 5.80 3.85
CA LEU A 59 -5.46 5.11 3.27
C LEU A 59 -6.73 5.62 3.92
N SER A 60 -7.79 5.72 3.12
CA SER A 60 -9.14 5.98 3.60
C SER A 60 -10.11 4.89 3.13
N ARG A 61 -11.18 4.67 3.89
CA ARG A 61 -12.29 3.80 3.46
C ARG A 61 -13.12 4.39 2.32
N THR A 62 -13.05 5.71 2.13
CA THR A 62 -13.75 6.45 1.07
C THR A 62 -12.76 7.16 0.14
N PRO A 63 -13.18 7.56 -1.08
CA PRO A 63 -12.31 8.30 -2.00
C PRO A 63 -11.83 9.65 -1.47
N ALA A 64 -12.69 10.32 -0.71
CA ALA A 64 -12.32 11.48 0.09
C ALA A 64 -11.91 11.03 1.49
N LEU A 65 -10.96 11.75 2.10
CA LEU A 65 -10.65 11.62 3.51
C LEU A 65 -11.83 12.14 4.36
N THR A 66 -11.77 11.95 5.68
CA THR A 66 -12.77 12.44 6.63
C THR A 66 -12.68 13.96 6.86
N ASP A 67 -13.81 14.59 7.20
CA ASP A 67 -13.87 15.99 7.63
C ASP A 67 -13.77 16.14 9.16
N GLU A 68 -13.54 15.05 9.89
CA GLU A 68 -13.44 15.08 11.35
C GLU A 68 -12.16 15.79 11.82
N PRO A 69 -12.27 16.91 12.55
CA PRO A 69 -11.11 17.74 12.89
C PRO A 69 -10.03 16.99 13.67
N GLN A 70 -10.43 16.11 14.60
CA GLN A 70 -9.49 15.35 15.43
C GLN A 70 -8.62 14.40 14.60
N ILE A 71 -9.19 13.77 13.59
CA ILE A 71 -8.45 12.88 12.68
C ILE A 71 -7.54 13.73 11.79
N MET A 72 -8.06 14.84 11.26
CA MET A 72 -7.28 15.74 10.40
C MET A 72 -6.06 16.33 11.11
N ASP A 73 -6.23 16.82 12.34
CA ASP A 73 -5.14 17.35 13.16
C ASP A 73 -4.07 16.29 13.43
N LYS A 74 -4.51 15.06 13.77
CA LYS A 74 -3.60 13.92 14.00
C LYS A 74 -2.84 13.54 12.73
N LEU A 75 -3.51 13.49 11.58
CA LEU A 75 -2.88 13.20 10.30
C LEU A 75 -1.92 14.31 9.87
N GLN A 76 -2.25 15.58 10.13
CA GLN A 76 -1.36 16.70 9.84
C GLN A 76 -0.11 16.67 10.73
N TYR A 77 -0.27 16.31 12.01
CA TYR A 77 0.85 16.06 12.91
C TYR A 77 1.76 14.94 12.38
N LEU A 78 1.18 13.79 12.02
CA LEU A 78 1.97 12.66 11.50
C LEU A 78 2.71 13.03 10.21
N GLN A 79 2.02 13.70 9.28
CA GLN A 79 2.61 14.15 8.01
C GLN A 79 3.76 15.13 8.23
N SER A 80 3.61 16.10 9.13
CA SER A 80 4.61 17.14 9.36
C SER A 80 5.86 16.64 10.09
N ASN A 81 5.73 15.59 10.91
CA ASN A 81 6.82 15.10 11.76
C ASN A 81 7.54 13.86 11.21
N TYR A 82 6.84 13.02 10.44
CA TYR A 82 7.37 11.71 10.04
C TYR A 82 7.45 11.50 8.54
N PHE A 83 6.77 12.32 7.72
CA PHE A 83 6.81 12.18 6.27
C PHE A 83 7.58 13.32 5.64
N VAL A 84 8.18 13.03 4.49
CA VAL A 84 8.73 14.05 3.60
C VAL A 84 7.61 14.45 2.62
N PRO A 85 7.03 15.67 2.72
CA PRO A 85 5.85 16.03 1.95
C PRO A 85 6.02 15.90 0.44
N SER A 86 7.24 16.13 -0.09
CA SER A 86 7.55 15.98 -1.51
C SER A 86 7.54 14.53 -2.01
N HIS A 87 7.59 13.54 -1.11
CA HIS A 87 7.53 12.12 -1.45
C HIS A 87 6.09 11.57 -1.47
N VAL A 88 5.12 12.35 -0.99
CA VAL A 88 3.71 11.96 -0.92
C VAL A 88 2.92 12.70 -1.99
N ARG A 89 1.97 12.02 -2.62
CA ARG A 89 1.05 12.62 -3.59
C ARG A 89 -0.38 12.13 -3.36
N PRO A 90 -1.40 12.98 -3.56
CA PRO A 90 -2.79 12.53 -3.58
C PRO A 90 -3.01 11.56 -4.74
N THR A 91 -3.81 10.53 -4.50
CA THR A 91 -4.20 9.57 -5.54
C THR A 91 -5.36 10.12 -6.36
N ASN A 92 -5.29 9.97 -7.69
CA ASN A 92 -6.41 10.25 -8.57
C ASN A 92 -7.21 8.95 -8.75
N GLN A 93 -8.45 8.93 -8.25
CA GLN A 93 -9.30 7.74 -8.22
C GLN A 93 -10.34 7.73 -9.35
N SER A 94 -10.09 8.43 -10.46
CA SER A 94 -10.92 8.34 -11.66
C SER A 94 -10.97 6.90 -12.19
N GLU A 95 -12.16 6.42 -12.55
CA GLU A 95 -12.36 5.07 -13.13
C GLU A 95 -11.46 4.79 -14.33
N SER A 96 -11.13 5.83 -15.12
CA SER A 96 -10.24 5.72 -16.28
C SER A 96 -8.82 5.26 -15.94
N LEU A 97 -8.35 5.51 -14.71
CA LEU A 97 -7.04 5.09 -14.21
C LEU A 97 -7.08 3.70 -13.56
N CYS A 98 -8.26 3.25 -13.14
CA CYS A 98 -8.52 1.92 -12.59
C CYS A 98 -8.78 0.92 -13.73
N ARG A 99 -7.76 0.67 -14.56
CA ARG A 99 -7.86 -0.38 -15.59
C ARG A 99 -8.13 -1.72 -14.92
N LYS A 100 -9.10 -2.47 -15.46
CA LYS A 100 -9.28 -3.88 -15.09
C LYS A 100 -7.97 -4.61 -15.37
N GLU A 101 -7.52 -5.40 -14.39
CA GLU A 101 -6.46 -6.38 -14.59
C GLU A 101 -6.80 -7.18 -15.86
N PRO A 102 -5.86 -7.37 -16.80
CA PRO A 102 -6.08 -8.27 -17.90
C PRO A 102 -6.44 -9.65 -17.33
N GLU A 103 -7.55 -10.24 -17.77
CA GLU A 103 -7.86 -11.62 -17.39
C GLU A 103 -6.74 -12.52 -17.92
N ILE A 104 -5.97 -13.12 -17.02
CA ILE A 104 -4.98 -14.12 -17.42
C ILE A 104 -5.79 -15.35 -17.86
N PRO A 105 -5.68 -15.78 -19.13
CA PRO A 105 -6.38 -16.98 -19.57
C PRO A 105 -5.92 -18.17 -18.70
N PRO A 106 -6.84 -19.04 -18.27
CA PRO A 106 -6.52 -20.15 -17.36
C PRO A 106 -5.52 -21.15 -17.95
N VAL A 107 -5.31 -21.09 -19.28
CA VAL A 107 -4.32 -21.87 -20.00
C VAL A 107 -3.42 -20.89 -20.77
N PRO A 108 -2.08 -21.01 -20.66
CA PRO A 108 -1.17 -20.27 -21.52
C PRO A 108 -1.54 -20.55 -22.97
N VAL A 109 -1.70 -19.52 -23.78
CA VAL A 109 -1.84 -19.71 -25.23
C VAL A 109 -0.58 -20.40 -25.69
N VAL A 110 -0.71 -21.65 -26.12
CA VAL A 110 0.42 -22.38 -26.72
C VAL A 110 0.69 -21.69 -28.04
N ASP A 111 1.76 -20.89 -28.09
CA ASP A 111 2.32 -20.41 -29.35
C ASP A 111 2.79 -21.64 -30.13
N VAL A 112 1.97 -22.11 -31.07
CA VAL A 112 2.36 -23.15 -32.02
C VAL A 112 3.37 -22.50 -32.96
N LEU A 113 4.66 -22.70 -32.68
CA LEU A 113 5.72 -22.25 -33.57
C LEU A 113 5.53 -22.90 -34.95
N PRO A 114 5.65 -22.14 -36.05
CA PRO A 114 5.63 -22.71 -37.38
C PRO A 114 6.77 -23.73 -37.52
N PRO A 115 6.58 -24.81 -38.30
CA PRO A 115 7.64 -25.79 -38.54
C PRO A 115 8.86 -25.08 -39.15
N LEU A 116 10.04 -25.44 -38.62
CA LEU A 116 11.32 -24.96 -39.17
C LEU A 116 11.46 -25.43 -40.63
N PRO A 117 12.01 -24.58 -41.52
CA PRO A 117 12.20 -24.90 -42.93
C PRO A 117 13.21 -26.04 -43.17
#